data_AF-A0A1C6FFH1-F1
#
_entry.id   AF-A0A1C6FFH1-F1
#
_cell.length_a   1.000
_cell.length_b   1.000
_cell.length_c   1.000
_cell.angle_alpha   90.00
_cell.angle_beta   90.00
_cell.angle_gamma   90.00
#
_symmetry.space_group_name_H-M   'P 1'
#
loop_
_entity.id
_entity.type
_entity.pdbx_description
1 polymer ?
#
loop_
_entity_poly.entity_id
_entity_poly.type
_entity_poly.pdbx_seq_one_letter_code
_entity_poly.pdbx_strand_id
1 'polypeptide(L)'
;MVTNKYITKIISALMALAVILCLATSAFSKQLQAVYGNNAVTMEYETELFDTDQVMDIDILMDEDDWNEMLENAISEEYYSCDVVVNGKKFYSVGIRPKGNTSLSSIASAPDTDRYSFKLEFDHYIEGQTCYGLDKLILNNNYADATNMKEAVVYDMYQYLDVDASLYNYAKICVNGDYRGMYLALEAVEDSFMLRNYGTEDGNLYKPESMGVGGGDGEEGKDGGEFPGIDAEKVGEDSQESDGEKTGEDSQNSNRKENEESGTDNGETAESEKESPSASSESQMPQGGGFQGGAPQMGNPPENIQMPQSENDKMPDEFQFSQNGEQSEDIDFSDFKMGAIGGSGGADLNYTDDDLDSYSTIWDGEVTSSGKKDHKRVVEALKNISEGTDLETYMDVDNILKYMAVHTFVVNDDSLSGTMAHNYYLYEYNGKLNILPWDYNLSFGGMSMGGGMGGQSSGATSVINDAIDTPFSITNFFDALLENEEYLAKYHEYLNELVEKYVNGGEFQKTYERIRSQIDELVAEDPTAFYSYEEYEAAVEMLYEVINLRGESVSGQLDGTIPSTDDGQKADSSTLIDGSGIELSVMGSMSMGGGAGEGIGVPGGRGDGGQMRAPGGSVDEQQTGVPGGSVDK
;
A
#
# COMPACT_ATOMS: atom_id res chain seq x y z
N MET A 1 42.79 -22.69 -30.14
CA MET A 1 42.90 -23.96 -29.37
C MET A 1 44.14 -23.91 -28.49
N VAL A 2 44.01 -23.97 -27.17
CA VAL A 2 45.14 -23.97 -26.22
C VAL A 2 45.46 -25.42 -25.80
N THR A 3 46.42 -26.05 -26.48
CA THR A 3 46.78 -27.46 -26.28
C THR A 3 47.76 -27.70 -25.13
N ASN A 4 47.39 -27.29 -23.92
CA ASN A 4 48.15 -27.65 -22.72
C ASN A 4 47.88 -29.12 -22.34
N LYS A 5 48.93 -29.97 -22.38
CA LYS A 5 48.88 -31.42 -22.09
C LYS A 5 48.32 -31.79 -20.70
N TYR A 6 48.25 -30.83 -19.77
CA TYR A 6 47.76 -31.04 -18.42
C TYR A 6 46.34 -30.51 -18.18
N ILE A 7 45.74 -29.80 -19.14
CA ILE A 7 44.47 -29.06 -18.93
C ILE A 7 43.33 -29.98 -18.46
N THR A 8 43.17 -31.16 -19.06
CA THR A 8 42.17 -32.15 -18.65
C THR A 8 42.38 -32.63 -17.21
N LYS A 9 43.64 -32.79 -16.78
CA LYS A 9 43.94 -33.20 -15.39
C LYS A 9 43.68 -32.08 -14.38
N ILE A 10 43.92 -30.83 -14.78
CA ILE A 10 43.61 -29.64 -13.96
C ILE A 10 42.09 -29.52 -13.82
N ILE A 11 41.32 -29.63 -14.91
CA ILE A 11 39.85 -29.63 -14.88
C ILE A 11 39.31 -30.78 -14.04
N SER A 12 39.78 -32.02 -14.22
CA SER A 12 39.34 -33.15 -13.38
C SER A 12 39.70 -32.97 -11.89
N ALA A 13 40.84 -32.33 -11.57
CA ALA A 13 41.20 -32.03 -10.20
C ALA A 13 40.33 -30.92 -9.60
N LEU A 14 40.02 -29.87 -10.37
CA LEU A 14 39.13 -28.79 -9.96
C LEU A 14 37.69 -29.29 -9.76
N MET A 15 37.14 -30.08 -10.68
CA MET A 15 35.81 -30.67 -10.50
C MET A 15 35.77 -31.66 -9.32
N ALA A 16 36.81 -32.46 -9.11
CA ALA A 16 36.88 -33.32 -7.93
C ALA A 16 36.94 -32.51 -6.62
N LEU A 17 37.67 -31.38 -6.61
CA LEU A 17 37.77 -30.50 -5.45
C LEU A 17 36.45 -29.74 -5.20
N ALA A 18 35.76 -29.29 -6.26
CA ALA A 18 34.42 -28.71 -6.18
C ALA A 18 33.39 -29.72 -5.64
N VAL A 19 33.36 -30.96 -6.15
CA VAL A 19 32.47 -32.01 -5.63
C VAL A 19 32.79 -32.34 -4.17
N ILE A 20 34.07 -32.35 -3.76
CA ILE A 20 34.45 -32.51 -2.35
C ILE A 20 34.00 -31.32 -1.50
N LEU A 21 34.05 -30.09 -2.04
CA LEU A 21 33.57 -28.89 -1.35
C LEU A 21 32.05 -28.91 -1.18
N CYS A 22 31.28 -29.24 -2.22
CA CYS A 22 29.83 -29.41 -2.14
C CYS A 22 29.42 -30.52 -1.17
N LEU A 23 30.11 -31.67 -1.20
CA LEU A 23 29.86 -32.75 -0.23
C LEU A 23 30.22 -32.33 1.21
N ALA A 24 31.19 -31.42 1.39
CA ALA A 24 31.49 -30.86 2.70
C ALA A 24 30.44 -29.84 3.16
N THR A 25 30.00 -28.90 2.31
CA THR A 25 28.95 -27.94 2.67
C THR A 25 27.63 -28.64 2.96
N SER A 26 27.24 -29.68 2.19
CA SER A 26 26.07 -30.50 2.52
C SER A 26 26.23 -31.31 3.83
N ALA A 27 27.44 -31.82 4.13
CA ALA A 27 27.69 -32.59 5.35
C ALA A 27 27.78 -31.72 6.62
N PHE A 28 28.11 -30.43 6.48
CA PHE A 28 28.25 -29.47 7.56
C PHE A 28 27.18 -28.36 7.55
N SER A 29 26.13 -28.48 6.74
CA SER A 29 25.12 -27.40 6.52
C SER A 29 24.57 -26.82 7.82
N LYS A 30 24.07 -27.66 8.74
CA LYS A 30 23.59 -27.24 10.07
C LYS A 30 24.65 -26.60 10.97
N GLN A 31 25.94 -26.80 10.68
CA GLN A 31 27.06 -26.19 11.40
C GLN A 31 27.61 -24.93 10.69
N LEU A 32 27.31 -24.73 9.40
CA LEU A 32 27.41 -23.40 8.77
C LEU A 32 26.23 -22.52 9.23
N GLN A 33 25.00 -23.00 9.15
CA GLN A 33 23.79 -22.28 9.58
C GLN A 33 23.90 -21.79 11.04
N ALA A 34 24.39 -22.64 11.96
CA ALA A 34 24.66 -22.27 13.36
C ALA A 34 25.91 -21.37 13.58
N VAL A 35 26.58 -20.90 12.52
CA VAL A 35 27.77 -20.03 12.56
C VAL A 35 27.60 -18.77 11.71
N TYR A 36 26.78 -18.82 10.66
CA TYR A 36 26.50 -17.74 9.72
C TYR A 36 25.08 -17.14 9.85
N GLY A 37 24.17 -17.78 10.59
CA GLY A 37 22.76 -17.39 10.68
C GLY A 37 21.87 -18.13 9.68
N ASN A 38 20.62 -17.69 9.54
CA ASN A 38 19.83 -17.99 8.35
C ASN A 38 20.32 -17.11 7.19
N ASN A 39 20.06 -17.53 5.94
CA ASN A 39 20.95 -17.22 4.83
C ASN A 39 20.59 -15.91 4.11
N ALA A 40 20.96 -14.76 4.68
CA ALA A 40 21.11 -13.57 3.87
C ALA A 40 22.28 -13.77 2.89
N VAL A 41 22.00 -13.83 1.58
CA VAL A 41 23.04 -13.85 0.54
C VAL A 41 23.38 -12.41 0.20
N THR A 42 24.61 -11.98 0.48
CA THR A 42 25.06 -10.64 0.06
C THR A 42 25.12 -10.57 -1.47
N MET A 43 24.26 -9.75 -2.07
CA MET A 43 24.11 -9.58 -3.52
C MET A 43 24.89 -8.34 -4.00
N GLU A 44 25.44 -8.40 -5.21
CA GLU A 44 26.26 -7.31 -5.77
C GLU A 44 25.43 -6.03 -6.00
N TYR A 45 24.12 -6.18 -6.27
CA TYR A 45 23.18 -5.07 -6.47
C TYR A 45 22.87 -4.25 -5.22
N GLU A 46 23.04 -4.79 -4.00
CA GLU A 46 22.82 -4.04 -2.76
C GLU A 46 23.69 -2.78 -2.74
N THR A 47 24.95 -2.91 -3.17
CA THR A 47 25.91 -1.80 -3.23
C THR A 47 26.02 -1.14 -4.61
N GLU A 48 25.77 -1.85 -5.72
CA GLU A 48 25.90 -1.27 -7.06
C GLU A 48 24.64 -0.50 -7.52
N LEU A 49 23.49 -0.73 -6.87
CA LEU A 49 22.21 -0.04 -7.14
C LEU A 49 21.69 0.71 -5.92
N PHE A 50 21.62 0.07 -4.74
CA PHE A 50 20.92 0.60 -3.56
C PHE A 50 21.82 1.24 -2.49
N ASP A 51 23.05 1.61 -2.86
CA ASP A 51 23.85 2.54 -2.05
C ASP A 51 23.25 3.95 -2.13
N THR A 52 22.49 4.33 -1.10
CA THR A 52 21.77 5.61 -1.03
C THR A 52 22.67 6.82 -0.84
N ASP A 53 24.01 6.71 -0.91
CA ASP A 53 24.90 7.87 -1.07
C ASP A 53 24.77 8.51 -2.46
N GLN A 54 24.37 7.80 -3.52
CA GLN A 54 24.28 8.31 -4.91
C GLN A 54 23.00 7.86 -5.65
N VAL A 55 22.42 8.75 -6.46
CA VAL A 55 21.30 8.46 -7.37
C VAL A 55 21.76 7.58 -8.55
N MET A 56 20.98 6.57 -8.94
CA MET A 56 21.27 5.74 -10.12
C MET A 56 21.16 6.55 -11.43
N ASP A 57 22.01 6.26 -12.41
CA ASP A 57 21.93 6.80 -13.78
C ASP A 57 21.42 5.69 -14.72
N ILE A 58 20.22 5.83 -15.27
CA ILE A 58 19.54 4.83 -16.10
C ILE A 58 19.20 5.42 -17.47
N ASP A 59 19.80 4.88 -18.53
CA ASP A 59 19.48 5.23 -19.93
C ASP A 59 18.86 4.03 -20.65
N ILE A 60 17.57 4.17 -20.99
CA ILE A 60 16.75 3.15 -21.68
C ILE A 60 16.91 3.36 -23.19
N LEU A 61 17.38 2.34 -23.90
CA LEU A 61 17.75 2.42 -25.31
C LEU A 61 16.85 1.50 -26.13
N MET A 62 15.92 2.12 -26.87
CA MET A 62 14.74 1.50 -27.48
C MET A 62 14.40 2.24 -28.79
N ASP A 63 13.70 1.62 -29.74
CA ASP A 63 13.23 2.38 -30.92
C ASP A 63 12.15 3.40 -30.50
N GLU A 64 12.03 4.50 -31.25
CA GLU A 64 11.05 5.55 -30.96
C GLU A 64 9.63 5.05 -31.29
N ASP A 65 9.47 4.25 -32.34
CA ASP A 65 8.18 3.63 -32.68
C ASP A 65 7.79 2.59 -31.60
N ASP A 66 8.71 1.70 -31.19
CA ASP A 66 8.49 0.69 -30.15
C ASP A 66 8.13 1.32 -28.78
N TRP A 67 8.84 2.39 -28.39
CA TRP A 67 8.57 3.12 -27.13
C TRP A 67 7.18 3.75 -27.13
N ASN A 68 6.77 4.36 -28.25
CA ASN A 68 5.44 4.95 -28.38
C ASN A 68 4.34 3.88 -28.38
N GLU A 69 4.55 2.73 -29.05
CA GLU A 69 3.60 1.61 -29.03
C GLU A 69 3.40 1.05 -27.60
N MET A 70 4.49 0.91 -26.82
CA MET A 70 4.41 0.54 -25.40
C MET A 70 3.60 1.53 -24.55
N LEU A 71 3.70 2.84 -24.82
CA LEU A 71 2.94 3.87 -24.10
C LEU A 71 1.46 3.94 -24.53
N GLU A 72 1.15 3.72 -25.81
CA GLU A 72 -0.23 3.62 -26.31
C GLU A 72 -0.93 2.34 -25.82
N ASN A 73 -0.18 1.24 -25.66
CA ASN A 73 -0.67 -0.07 -25.21
C ASN A 73 -0.52 -0.29 -23.68
N ALA A 74 -0.21 0.75 -22.90
CA ALA A 74 0.26 0.62 -21.51
C ALA A 74 -0.64 -0.21 -20.57
N ILE A 75 -1.96 -0.19 -20.79
CA ILE A 75 -2.96 -0.94 -20.01
C ILE A 75 -2.83 -2.47 -20.16
N SER A 76 -2.19 -2.96 -21.21
CA SER A 76 -1.96 -4.39 -21.43
C SER A 76 -0.89 -4.99 -20.50
N GLU A 77 -0.05 -4.16 -19.89
CA GLU A 77 1.20 -4.58 -19.24
C GLU A 77 2.11 -5.48 -20.13
N GLU A 78 2.05 -5.35 -21.46
CA GLU A 78 2.91 -6.10 -22.40
C GLU A 78 4.39 -5.70 -22.27
N TYR A 79 5.29 -6.69 -22.28
CA TYR A 79 6.73 -6.50 -22.24
C TYR A 79 7.32 -6.25 -23.64
N TYR A 80 8.13 -5.19 -23.74
CA TYR A 80 8.89 -4.80 -24.93
C TYR A 80 10.40 -4.97 -24.66
N SER A 81 11.20 -5.14 -25.71
CA SER A 81 12.66 -5.38 -25.59
C SER A 81 13.46 -4.09 -25.77
N CYS A 82 14.31 -3.77 -24.78
CA CYS A 82 15.24 -2.64 -24.83
C CYS A 82 16.68 -3.05 -24.45
N ASP A 83 17.67 -2.24 -24.79
CA ASP A 83 18.95 -2.24 -24.08
C ASP A 83 18.83 -1.25 -22.91
N VAL A 84 19.42 -1.53 -21.75
CA VAL A 84 19.45 -0.57 -20.62
C VAL A 84 20.89 -0.33 -20.18
N VAL A 85 21.26 0.92 -19.96
CA VAL A 85 22.54 1.28 -19.32
C VAL A 85 22.26 1.74 -17.90
N VAL A 86 22.68 0.96 -16.91
CA VAL A 86 22.57 1.31 -15.48
C VAL A 86 23.97 1.60 -14.95
N ASN A 87 24.18 2.78 -14.36
CA ASN A 87 25.46 3.24 -13.79
C ASN A 87 26.65 3.06 -14.78
N GLY A 88 26.39 3.25 -16.08
CA GLY A 88 27.36 3.11 -17.17
C GLY A 88 27.61 1.68 -17.67
N LYS A 89 26.97 0.65 -17.08
CA LYS A 89 27.03 -0.76 -17.50
C LYS A 89 25.81 -1.09 -18.37
N LYS A 90 26.04 -1.56 -19.59
CA LYS A 90 24.96 -1.97 -20.51
C LYS A 90 24.53 -3.42 -20.27
N PHE A 91 23.22 -3.60 -20.20
CA PHE A 91 22.48 -4.86 -20.28
C PHE A 91 21.70 -4.89 -21.61
N TYR A 92 21.50 -6.08 -22.17
CA TYR A 92 20.97 -6.25 -23.53
C TYR A 92 19.63 -6.99 -23.51
N SER A 93 18.66 -6.59 -24.34
CA SER A 93 17.34 -7.22 -24.41
C SER A 93 16.71 -7.46 -23.03
N VAL A 94 16.63 -6.38 -22.25
CA VAL A 94 15.86 -6.29 -21.00
C VAL A 94 14.39 -6.12 -21.35
N GLY A 95 13.50 -6.82 -20.64
CA GLY A 95 12.07 -6.58 -20.72
C GLY A 95 11.72 -5.27 -20.02
N ILE A 96 11.03 -4.36 -20.71
CA ILE A 96 10.44 -3.15 -20.12
C ILE A 96 8.93 -3.17 -20.34
N ARG A 97 8.18 -2.76 -19.32
CA ARG A 97 6.75 -2.47 -19.43
C ARG A 97 6.30 -1.37 -18.45
N PRO A 98 5.20 -0.66 -18.74
CA PRO A 98 4.45 0.08 -17.73
C PRO A 98 3.95 -0.85 -16.61
N LYS A 99 3.69 -0.30 -15.42
CA LYS A 99 3.12 -1.04 -14.28
C LYS A 99 2.10 -0.24 -13.47
N GLY A 100 1.13 -0.96 -12.88
CA GLY A 100 0.33 -0.48 -11.74
C GLY A 100 -1.17 -0.64 -11.93
N ASN A 101 -1.95 -0.26 -10.92
CA ASN A 101 -3.41 -0.33 -10.96
C ASN A 101 -4.02 1.07 -11.17
N THR A 102 -4.34 1.80 -10.09
CA THR A 102 -4.96 3.13 -10.16
C THR A 102 -4.10 4.18 -10.86
N SER A 103 -2.77 4.12 -10.69
CA SER A 103 -1.83 5.03 -11.36
C SER A 103 -1.74 4.78 -12.87
N LEU A 104 -1.60 3.52 -13.30
CA LEU A 104 -1.54 3.11 -14.70
C LEU A 104 -2.81 3.54 -15.46
N SER A 105 -3.98 3.17 -14.92
CA SER A 105 -5.29 3.49 -15.49
C SER A 105 -5.61 5.00 -15.51
N SER A 106 -5.18 5.75 -14.50
CA SER A 106 -5.35 7.20 -14.46
C SER A 106 -4.47 7.92 -15.48
N ILE A 107 -3.22 7.47 -15.66
CA ILE A 107 -2.27 8.08 -16.61
C ILE A 107 -2.66 7.75 -18.06
N ALA A 108 -3.04 6.51 -18.36
CA ALA A 108 -3.56 6.15 -19.69
C ALA A 108 -4.87 6.88 -20.06
N SER A 109 -5.60 7.39 -19.06
CA SER A 109 -6.79 8.24 -19.25
C SER A 109 -6.48 9.74 -19.34
N ALA A 110 -5.24 10.16 -19.05
CA ALA A 110 -4.81 11.56 -18.99
C ALA A 110 -4.15 12.01 -20.32
N PRO A 111 -4.68 13.03 -21.01
CA PRO A 111 -4.16 13.46 -22.32
C PRO A 111 -2.90 14.34 -22.24
N ASP A 112 -2.38 14.59 -21.03
CA ASP A 112 -1.34 15.57 -20.73
C ASP A 112 -0.12 15.02 -19.96
N THR A 113 -0.03 13.70 -19.72
CA THR A 113 1.14 13.05 -19.11
C THR A 113 1.37 11.63 -19.65
N ASP A 114 2.64 11.29 -19.94
CA ASP A 114 3.13 9.95 -20.32
C ASP A 114 3.99 9.30 -19.21
N ARG A 115 3.95 9.84 -17.99
CA ARG A 115 4.84 9.50 -16.86
C ARG A 115 4.41 8.23 -16.12
N TYR A 116 4.33 7.09 -16.80
CA TYR A 116 4.01 5.80 -16.16
C TYR A 116 5.12 5.34 -15.19
N SER A 117 4.76 4.52 -14.20
CA SER A 117 5.76 3.69 -13.51
C SER A 117 6.19 2.54 -14.43
N PHE A 118 7.44 2.10 -14.35
CA PHE A 118 7.97 1.00 -15.18
C PHE A 118 8.45 -0.19 -14.35
N LYS A 119 8.44 -1.38 -14.97
CA LYS A 119 9.11 -2.60 -14.51
C LYS A 119 10.17 -3.00 -15.53
N LEU A 120 11.41 -3.19 -15.07
CA LEU A 120 12.50 -3.76 -15.84
C LEU A 120 12.72 -5.22 -15.39
N GLU A 121 12.81 -6.15 -16.34
CA GLU A 121 13.03 -7.57 -16.10
C GLU A 121 14.24 -8.03 -16.92
N PHE A 122 15.35 -8.30 -16.24
CA PHE A 122 16.67 -8.41 -16.88
C PHE A 122 16.90 -9.74 -17.61
N ASP A 123 16.15 -10.79 -17.28
CA ASP A 123 16.24 -12.12 -17.89
C ASP A 123 15.11 -12.46 -18.86
N HIS A 124 14.07 -11.62 -18.97
CA HIS A 124 12.86 -11.84 -19.79
C HIS A 124 13.13 -12.40 -21.20
N TYR A 125 14.12 -11.85 -21.92
CA TYR A 125 14.56 -12.36 -23.23
C TYR A 125 15.94 -13.05 -23.21
N ILE A 126 16.62 -13.10 -22.07
CA ILE A 126 17.95 -13.71 -21.87
C ILE A 126 17.99 -14.45 -20.53
N GLU A 127 17.56 -15.72 -20.53
CA GLU A 127 17.55 -16.66 -19.40
C GLU A 127 18.79 -16.49 -18.47
N GLY A 128 18.55 -16.02 -17.24
CA GLY A 128 19.58 -15.84 -16.20
C GLY A 128 20.49 -14.61 -16.34
N GLN A 129 20.12 -13.61 -17.14
CA GLN A 129 20.77 -12.29 -17.12
C GLN A 129 20.25 -11.45 -15.94
N THR A 130 21.16 -10.90 -15.13
CA THR A 130 20.80 -10.08 -13.95
C THR A 130 21.55 -8.75 -13.91
N CYS A 131 20.89 -7.73 -13.36
CA CYS A 131 21.51 -6.46 -13.02
C CYS A 131 22.26 -6.60 -11.70
N TYR A 132 23.52 -7.02 -11.75
CA TYR A 132 24.35 -7.25 -10.55
C TYR A 132 23.74 -8.29 -9.57
N GLY A 133 23.06 -9.30 -10.10
CA GLY A 133 22.33 -10.28 -9.30
C GLY A 133 20.86 -9.96 -9.07
N LEU A 134 20.37 -8.76 -9.43
CA LEU A 134 18.95 -8.41 -9.43
C LEU A 134 18.27 -8.89 -10.73
N ASP A 135 17.15 -9.60 -10.60
CA ASP A 135 16.30 -10.05 -11.71
C ASP A 135 15.40 -8.92 -12.21
N LYS A 136 14.78 -8.17 -11.29
CA LYS A 136 13.75 -7.17 -11.62
C LYS A 136 13.91 -5.87 -10.83
N LEU A 137 13.87 -4.75 -11.55
CA LEU A 137 13.95 -3.40 -10.97
C LEU A 137 12.64 -2.65 -11.25
N ILE A 138 12.06 -2.09 -10.20
CA ILE A 138 10.83 -1.31 -10.24
C ILE A 138 11.18 0.18 -10.25
N LEU A 139 10.49 0.95 -11.08
CA LEU A 139 10.72 2.39 -11.26
C LEU A 139 9.40 3.13 -11.04
N ASN A 140 9.13 3.49 -9.79
CA ASN A 140 7.91 4.19 -9.36
C ASN A 140 7.97 5.67 -9.75
N ASN A 141 6.88 6.15 -10.35
CA ASN A 141 6.72 7.52 -10.85
C ASN A 141 6.30 8.54 -9.76
N ASN A 142 6.07 8.07 -8.53
CA ASN A 142 5.53 8.80 -7.38
C ASN A 142 4.14 9.43 -7.62
N TYR A 143 3.26 8.72 -8.34
CA TYR A 143 1.87 9.14 -8.52
C TYR A 143 1.16 9.36 -7.17
N ALA A 144 0.40 10.46 -7.06
CA ALA A 144 -0.29 10.94 -5.85
C ALA A 144 0.59 11.32 -4.64
N ASP A 145 1.93 11.24 -4.72
CA ASP A 145 2.85 11.76 -3.70
C ASP A 145 3.55 13.05 -4.17
N ALA A 146 3.13 14.20 -3.63
CA ALA A 146 3.77 15.48 -3.94
C ALA A 146 5.15 15.62 -3.28
N THR A 147 5.42 14.83 -2.23
CA THR A 147 6.71 14.86 -1.52
C THR A 147 7.82 14.17 -2.31
N ASN A 148 7.48 13.21 -3.19
CA ASN A 148 8.42 12.25 -3.79
C ASN A 148 9.26 11.44 -2.77
N MET A 149 8.85 11.41 -1.50
CA MET A 149 9.65 10.93 -0.36
C MET A 149 8.92 9.97 0.57
N LYS A 150 7.58 9.92 0.60
CA LYS A 150 6.84 9.13 1.59
C LYS A 150 7.32 7.68 1.59
N GLU A 151 7.28 7.04 0.43
CA GLU A 151 7.67 5.64 0.26
C GLU A 151 9.17 5.41 0.56
N ALA A 152 10.06 6.31 0.14
CA ALA A 152 11.50 6.23 0.42
C ALA A 152 11.80 6.32 1.93
N VAL A 153 11.16 7.25 2.65
CA VAL A 153 11.31 7.41 4.11
C VAL A 153 10.73 6.22 4.87
N VAL A 154 9.65 5.60 4.37
CA VAL A 154 9.08 4.38 4.96
C VAL A 154 10.05 3.19 4.78
N TYR A 155 10.61 2.97 3.58
CA TYR A 155 11.61 1.91 3.39
C TYR A 155 12.90 2.17 4.19
N ASP A 156 13.29 3.42 4.44
CA ASP A 156 14.38 3.77 5.36
C ASP A 156 14.07 3.35 6.82
N MET A 157 12.82 3.54 7.28
CA MET A 157 12.37 3.04 8.59
C MET A 157 12.34 1.50 8.67
N TYR A 158 11.91 0.81 7.60
CA TYR A 158 11.94 -0.65 7.53
C TYR A 158 13.38 -1.20 7.57
N GLN A 159 14.30 -0.62 6.81
CA GLN A 159 15.72 -0.99 6.85
C GLN A 159 16.35 -0.66 8.21
N TYR A 160 15.97 0.45 8.84
CA TYR A 160 16.44 0.85 10.17
C TYR A 160 16.05 -0.16 11.26
N LEU A 161 14.86 -0.76 11.17
CA LEU A 161 14.40 -1.81 12.09
C LEU A 161 14.86 -3.23 11.71
N ASP A 162 15.63 -3.43 10.63
CA ASP A 162 16.03 -4.76 10.15
C ASP A 162 14.80 -5.62 9.79
N VAL A 163 13.94 -5.09 8.91
CA VAL A 163 12.74 -5.76 8.37
C VAL A 163 13.01 -6.30 6.96
N ASP A 164 12.42 -7.45 6.65
CA ASP A 164 12.34 -8.04 5.30
C ASP A 164 11.53 -7.13 4.36
N ALA A 165 12.17 -6.08 3.83
CA ALA A 165 11.56 -5.05 2.99
C ALA A 165 12.45 -4.72 1.78
N SER A 166 11.83 -4.21 0.70
CA SER A 166 12.55 -3.86 -0.52
C SER A 166 13.65 -2.82 -0.26
N LEU A 167 14.81 -3.02 -0.89
CA LEU A 167 15.79 -1.96 -1.02
C LEU A 167 15.28 -0.86 -1.96
N TYR A 168 15.66 0.38 -1.68
CA TYR A 168 15.25 1.56 -2.45
C TYR A 168 16.43 2.48 -2.74
N ASN A 169 16.36 3.22 -3.84
CA ASN A 169 17.21 4.38 -4.13
C ASN A 169 16.49 5.25 -5.18
N TYR A 170 16.95 6.47 -5.44
CA TYR A 170 16.43 7.26 -6.55
C TYR A 170 17.16 6.93 -7.86
N ALA A 171 16.45 7.06 -8.98
CA ALA A 171 17.00 6.91 -10.32
C ALA A 171 16.70 8.12 -11.19
N LYS A 172 17.72 8.60 -11.90
CA LYS A 172 17.60 9.52 -13.02
C LYS A 172 17.36 8.71 -14.29
N ILE A 173 16.20 8.88 -14.92
CA ILE A 173 15.83 8.15 -16.16
C ILE A 173 16.04 9.04 -17.39
N CYS A 174 16.81 8.51 -18.34
CA CYS A 174 16.88 8.95 -19.73
C CYS A 174 16.27 7.89 -20.65
N VAL A 175 15.76 8.32 -21.81
CA VAL A 175 15.37 7.45 -22.92
C VAL A 175 16.14 7.92 -24.16
N ASN A 176 16.95 7.04 -24.76
CA ASN A 176 17.85 7.37 -25.87
C ASN A 176 18.80 8.56 -25.59
N GLY A 177 19.17 8.77 -24.32
CA GLY A 177 19.99 9.88 -23.85
C GLY A 177 19.23 11.19 -23.58
N ASP A 178 17.93 11.28 -23.87
CA ASP A 178 17.09 12.42 -23.49
C ASP A 178 16.47 12.20 -22.09
N TYR A 179 16.70 13.14 -21.18
CA TYR A 179 16.20 13.06 -19.80
C TYR A 179 14.67 13.07 -19.74
N ARG A 180 14.08 12.09 -19.05
CA ARG A 180 12.63 11.95 -18.87
C ARG A 180 12.16 12.32 -17.46
N GLY A 181 12.93 12.03 -16.42
CA GLY A 181 12.58 12.41 -15.05
C GLY A 181 13.29 11.64 -13.96
N MET A 182 12.99 11.99 -12.71
CA MET A 182 13.44 11.30 -11.50
C MET A 182 12.36 10.33 -11.03
N TYR A 183 12.76 9.11 -10.67
CA TYR A 183 11.89 8.01 -10.23
C TYR A 183 12.41 7.40 -8.93
N LEU A 184 11.52 6.87 -8.09
CA LEU A 184 11.91 6.04 -6.96
C LEU A 184 12.13 4.61 -7.48
N ALA A 185 13.36 4.11 -7.37
CA ALA A 185 13.72 2.77 -7.80
C ALA A 185 13.66 1.79 -6.62
N LEU A 186 12.94 0.68 -6.80
CA LEU A 186 12.74 -0.35 -5.78
C LEU A 186 13.20 -1.73 -6.28
N GLU A 187 13.76 -2.51 -5.37
CA GLU A 187 13.89 -3.95 -5.50
C GLU A 187 12.50 -4.60 -5.63
N ALA A 188 12.29 -5.40 -6.68
CA ALA A 188 11.07 -6.19 -6.79
C ALA A 188 11.04 -7.28 -5.71
N VAL A 189 9.89 -7.48 -5.06
CA VAL A 189 9.65 -8.60 -4.15
C VAL A 189 9.39 -9.86 -4.99
N GLU A 190 10.46 -10.37 -5.61
CA GLU A 190 10.55 -11.55 -6.49
C GLU A 190 11.89 -12.27 -6.22
N ASP A 191 12.36 -13.16 -7.12
CA ASP A 191 13.44 -14.12 -6.87
C ASP A 191 14.71 -13.56 -6.21
N SER A 192 15.18 -12.36 -6.58
CA SER A 192 16.38 -11.79 -5.96
C SER A 192 16.15 -11.33 -4.52
N PHE A 193 14.98 -10.73 -4.24
CA PHE A 193 14.59 -10.40 -2.87
C PHE A 193 14.48 -11.67 -2.02
N MET A 194 13.91 -12.74 -2.56
CA MET A 194 13.80 -14.03 -1.87
C MET A 194 15.20 -14.60 -1.56
N LEU A 195 16.12 -14.51 -2.52
CA LEU A 195 17.51 -14.93 -2.37
C LEU A 195 18.32 -14.04 -1.40
N ARG A 196 18.03 -12.73 -1.34
CA ARG A 196 18.69 -11.78 -0.42
C ARG A 196 18.29 -12.00 1.04
N ASN A 197 17.00 -12.21 1.32
CA ASN A 197 16.50 -12.30 2.70
C ASN A 197 16.45 -13.75 3.23
N TYR A 198 16.00 -14.72 2.42
CA TYR A 198 15.80 -16.12 2.84
C TYR A 198 16.83 -17.09 2.24
N GLY A 199 17.55 -16.69 1.20
CA GLY A 199 18.56 -17.50 0.55
C GLY A 199 17.93 -18.54 -0.38
N THR A 200 18.40 -19.78 -0.33
CA THR A 200 17.83 -20.87 -1.16
C THR A 200 16.72 -21.63 -0.43
N GLU A 201 15.82 -20.91 0.25
CA GLU A 201 14.64 -21.48 0.91
C GLU A 201 13.46 -21.54 -0.08
N ASP A 202 13.01 -22.77 -0.36
CA ASP A 202 11.94 -23.13 -1.30
C ASP A 202 10.56 -22.82 -0.67
N GLY A 203 10.25 -21.52 -0.56
CA GLY A 203 9.03 -20.98 0.04
C GLY A 203 8.18 -20.20 -0.97
N ASN A 204 6.89 -20.08 -0.67
CA ASN A 204 5.88 -19.54 -1.59
C ASN A 204 5.60 -18.07 -1.31
N LEU A 205 5.41 -17.28 -2.36
CA LEU A 205 5.16 -15.86 -2.32
C LEU A 205 3.85 -15.53 -3.04
N TYR A 206 3.01 -14.73 -2.40
CA TYR A 206 1.71 -14.27 -2.90
C TYR A 206 1.60 -12.75 -2.75
N LYS A 207 0.91 -12.09 -3.67
CA LYS A 207 0.56 -10.65 -3.63
C LYS A 207 -0.97 -10.51 -3.75
N PRO A 208 -1.73 -10.60 -2.63
CA PRO A 208 -3.19 -10.60 -2.69
C PRO A 208 -3.74 -9.23 -3.12
N GLU A 209 -4.56 -9.21 -4.17
CA GLU A 209 -5.15 -8.00 -4.75
C GLU A 209 -6.68 -8.13 -4.80
N SER A 210 -7.39 -7.42 -3.92
CA SER A 210 -8.86 -7.44 -3.86
C SER A 210 -9.53 -6.68 -5.01
N MET A 211 -8.79 -5.79 -5.68
CA MET A 211 -9.21 -5.02 -6.85
C MET A 211 -9.00 -5.85 -8.13
N GLY A 212 -9.97 -6.71 -8.43
CA GLY A 212 -9.84 -7.73 -9.46
C GLY A 212 -9.63 -7.23 -10.90
N VAL A 213 -8.84 -8.01 -11.65
CA VAL A 213 -8.46 -7.86 -13.07
C VAL A 213 -7.49 -6.69 -13.34
N GLY A 214 -6.20 -7.01 -13.43
CA GLY A 214 -5.14 -6.06 -13.78
C GLY A 214 -3.74 -6.68 -13.87
N GLY A 215 -3.43 -7.70 -13.06
CA GLY A 215 -2.22 -8.51 -13.22
C GLY A 215 -2.34 -9.44 -14.44
N GLY A 216 -1.44 -9.27 -15.42
CA GLY A 216 -1.33 -10.19 -16.57
C GLY A 216 -0.85 -11.58 -16.16
N ASP A 217 -1.41 -12.63 -16.77
CA ASP A 217 -1.13 -14.03 -16.43
C ASP A 217 0.36 -14.40 -16.48
N GLY A 218 0.82 -15.15 -15.48
CA GLY A 218 2.16 -15.74 -15.42
C GLY A 218 2.35 -16.92 -16.38
N GLU A 219 2.27 -16.68 -17.70
CA GLU A 219 2.56 -17.71 -18.73
C GLU A 219 4.06 -17.98 -18.89
N GLU A 220 4.70 -18.55 -17.88
CA GLU A 220 5.94 -19.31 -18.10
C GLU A 220 5.66 -20.53 -19.00
N GLY A 221 6.25 -20.50 -20.20
CA GLY A 221 5.94 -21.41 -21.30
C GLY A 221 6.13 -22.89 -20.98
N LYS A 222 5.01 -23.62 -20.82
CA LYS A 222 5.02 -25.09 -20.68
C LYS A 222 4.92 -25.78 -22.04
N ASP A 223 6.04 -26.40 -22.43
CA ASP A 223 6.30 -27.05 -23.72
C ASP A 223 5.22 -28.10 -24.12
N GLY A 224 5.02 -28.28 -25.43
CA GLY A 224 3.83 -28.88 -26.02
C GLY A 224 3.63 -30.37 -25.73
N GLY A 225 2.71 -30.70 -24.82
CA GLY A 225 2.29 -32.07 -24.52
C GLY A 225 1.10 -32.58 -25.34
N GLU A 226 1.33 -33.51 -26.28
CA GLU A 226 0.27 -34.18 -27.04
C GLU A 226 -0.65 -35.04 -26.13
N PHE A 227 -1.94 -34.73 -26.06
CA PHE A 227 -2.96 -35.65 -25.54
C PHE A 227 -3.50 -36.56 -26.66
N PRO A 228 -3.25 -37.89 -26.63
CA PRO A 228 -3.78 -38.80 -27.64
C PRO A 228 -5.27 -39.10 -27.39
N GLY A 229 -6.13 -38.67 -28.33
CA GLY A 229 -7.58 -38.84 -28.22
C GLY A 229 -8.09 -40.28 -28.42
N ILE A 230 -9.28 -40.57 -27.89
CA ILE A 230 -10.07 -41.78 -28.17
C ILE A 230 -11.55 -41.39 -28.39
N ASP A 231 -12.03 -41.52 -29.62
CA ASP A 231 -13.47 -41.54 -29.94
C ASP A 231 -14.11 -42.89 -29.58
N ALA A 232 -15.27 -42.88 -28.91
CA ALA A 232 -16.12 -44.08 -28.74
C ALA A 232 -17.61 -43.78 -28.41
N GLU A 233 -18.35 -43.29 -29.40
CA GLU A 233 -19.81 -43.42 -29.63
C GLU A 233 -20.81 -43.87 -28.51
N LYS A 234 -21.76 -42.96 -28.21
CA LYS A 234 -23.25 -43.12 -28.27
C LYS A 234 -24.09 -43.75 -27.11
N VAL A 235 -25.36 -43.30 -27.13
CA VAL A 235 -26.58 -43.77 -26.40
C VAL A 235 -26.65 -43.35 -24.93
N GLY A 236 -27.76 -42.82 -24.40
CA GLY A 236 -29.07 -42.49 -24.99
C GLY A 236 -30.03 -41.83 -23.98
N GLU A 237 -31.26 -41.54 -24.39
CA GLU A 237 -32.25 -40.70 -23.68
C GLU A 237 -33.05 -41.42 -22.55
N ASP A 238 -33.80 -40.59 -21.78
CA ASP A 238 -35.06 -40.88 -21.06
C ASP A 238 -35.13 -41.73 -19.77
N SER A 239 -35.17 -41.00 -18.64
CA SER A 239 -36.38 -40.75 -17.79
C SER A 239 -37.07 -41.84 -16.91
N GLN A 240 -37.84 -41.32 -15.94
CA GLN A 240 -38.90 -41.92 -15.09
C GLN A 240 -38.57 -42.92 -13.93
N GLU A 241 -38.73 -42.39 -12.71
CA GLU A 241 -39.64 -42.81 -11.60
C GLU A 241 -39.83 -44.28 -11.15
N SER A 242 -40.09 -44.39 -9.82
CA SER A 242 -40.95 -45.37 -9.09
C SER A 242 -40.30 -46.53 -8.31
N ASP A 243 -40.21 -46.29 -6.99
CA ASP A 243 -40.65 -47.13 -5.85
C ASP A 243 -40.07 -48.53 -5.52
N GLY A 244 -39.89 -48.75 -4.21
CA GLY A 244 -39.74 -50.07 -3.54
C GLY A 244 -38.40 -50.28 -2.83
N GLU A 245 -38.33 -50.79 -1.58
CA GLU A 245 -39.37 -51.00 -0.56
C GLU A 245 -38.72 -50.98 0.86
N LYS A 246 -39.50 -51.14 1.94
CA LYS A 246 -39.10 -50.86 3.34
C LYS A 246 -38.46 -52.05 4.08
N THR A 247 -37.40 -51.76 4.83
CA THR A 247 -37.19 -52.19 6.23
C THR A 247 -36.33 -51.14 6.97
N GLY A 248 -36.49 -50.80 8.24
CA GLY A 248 -37.58 -51.13 9.18
C GLY A 248 -37.12 -51.65 10.54
N GLU A 249 -36.82 -50.77 11.50
CA GLU A 249 -37.04 -50.99 12.94
C GLU A 249 -37.00 -49.67 13.73
N ASP A 250 -37.68 -49.63 14.88
CA ASP A 250 -37.96 -48.42 15.67
C ASP A 250 -36.97 -48.17 16.81
N SER A 251 -36.80 -46.91 17.22
CA SER A 251 -37.14 -46.47 18.59
C SER A 251 -36.91 -44.98 18.83
N GLN A 252 -37.99 -44.20 18.94
CA GLN A 252 -37.99 -42.95 19.72
C GLN A 252 -38.13 -43.31 21.20
N ASN A 253 -37.53 -42.54 22.12
CA ASN A 253 -38.32 -41.66 23.00
C ASN A 253 -37.46 -40.64 23.78
N SER A 254 -38.07 -39.52 24.10
CA SER A 254 -37.64 -38.52 25.07
C SER A 254 -37.76 -38.98 26.53
N ASN A 255 -37.11 -38.25 27.46
CA ASN A 255 -37.88 -37.44 28.43
C ASN A 255 -37.04 -36.39 29.18
N ARG A 256 -37.72 -35.32 29.62
CA ARG A 256 -37.27 -34.44 30.72
C ARG A 256 -37.84 -34.98 32.04
N LYS A 257 -37.20 -34.67 33.18
CA LYS A 257 -37.81 -33.87 34.27
C LYS A 257 -36.90 -33.67 35.50
N GLU A 258 -36.92 -32.42 35.97
CA GLU A 258 -37.12 -31.97 37.38
C GLU A 258 -37.02 -33.01 38.52
N ASN A 259 -36.27 -32.69 39.59
CA ASN A 259 -36.90 -32.21 40.85
C ASN A 259 -35.90 -31.54 41.82
N GLU A 260 -36.39 -31.06 42.97
CA GLU A 260 -35.83 -29.93 43.74
C GLU A 260 -35.27 -30.26 45.16
N GLU A 261 -34.60 -29.25 45.74
CA GLU A 261 -34.43 -28.88 47.17
C GLU A 261 -33.94 -29.87 48.27
N SER A 262 -32.82 -29.49 48.90
CA SER A 262 -32.73 -29.01 50.32
C SER A 262 -31.25 -28.93 50.79
N GLY A 263 -30.83 -28.09 51.74
CA GLY A 263 -31.50 -26.99 52.45
C GLY A 263 -30.70 -26.54 53.70
N THR A 264 -30.92 -25.30 54.16
CA THR A 264 -30.37 -24.64 55.39
C THR A 264 -28.88 -24.23 55.42
N ASP A 265 -28.41 -23.23 56.18
CA ASP A 265 -28.84 -21.83 56.48
C ASP A 265 -28.04 -21.24 57.70
N ASN A 266 -28.01 -19.90 57.86
CA ASN A 266 -27.44 -19.04 58.93
C ASN A 266 -25.91 -18.78 58.89
N GLY A 267 -25.41 -17.54 59.05
CA GLY A 267 -26.09 -16.23 59.07
C GLY A 267 -25.37 -15.13 59.90
N GLU A 268 -25.41 -13.87 59.42
CA GLU A 268 -25.52 -12.56 60.12
C GLU A 268 -24.62 -12.19 61.35
N THR A 269 -24.33 -10.95 61.78
CA THR A 269 -24.41 -9.50 61.36
C THR A 269 -23.39 -8.73 62.30
N ALA A 270 -23.24 -7.40 62.48
CA ALA A 270 -23.99 -6.18 62.15
C ALA A 270 -23.10 -4.89 62.16
N GLU A 271 -23.49 -3.89 61.35
CA GLU A 271 -23.62 -2.42 61.57
C GLU A 271 -22.80 -1.62 62.63
N SER A 272 -22.47 -0.36 62.30
CA SER A 272 -23.04 0.86 62.98
C SER A 272 -22.58 2.21 62.35
N GLU A 273 -23.35 3.28 62.61
CA GLU A 273 -23.26 4.62 61.97
C GLU A 273 -22.65 5.71 62.90
N LYS A 274 -22.29 6.92 62.37
CA LYS A 274 -22.97 8.21 62.71
C LYS A 274 -22.41 9.55 62.16
N GLU A 275 -23.35 10.34 61.61
CA GLU A 275 -23.66 11.79 61.74
C GLU A 275 -22.61 12.94 61.87
N SER A 276 -22.97 14.08 61.24
CA SER A 276 -22.31 15.42 61.21
C SER A 276 -22.63 16.31 62.45
N PRO A 277 -22.16 17.60 62.58
CA PRO A 277 -22.86 18.74 61.92
C PRO A 277 -22.14 20.12 61.69
N SER A 278 -22.63 20.87 60.70
CA SER A 278 -22.94 22.34 60.65
C SER A 278 -21.92 23.50 60.82
N ALA A 279 -22.06 24.51 59.92
CA ALA A 279 -21.94 25.99 60.10
C ALA A 279 -20.55 26.63 60.41
N SER A 280 -20.23 27.90 60.12
CA SER A 280 -20.71 29.00 59.22
C SER A 280 -19.64 30.14 59.23
N SER A 281 -19.74 31.40 58.75
CA SER A 281 -20.75 32.31 58.13
C SER A 281 -20.07 33.64 57.69
N GLU A 282 -20.56 34.32 56.62
CA GLU A 282 -20.31 35.77 56.28
C GLU A 282 -18.85 36.19 55.92
N SER A 283 -18.52 37.24 55.13
CA SER A 283 -19.19 38.17 54.17
C SER A 283 -18.08 38.72 53.23
N GLN A 284 -18.14 39.77 52.37
CA GLN A 284 -19.04 40.91 52.09
C GLN A 284 -18.79 41.45 50.65
N MET A 285 -19.60 42.40 50.14
CA MET A 285 -19.35 43.17 48.89
C MET A 285 -18.78 44.58 49.19
N PRO A 286 -18.27 45.31 48.16
CA PRO A 286 -19.10 46.41 47.61
C PRO A 286 -19.14 46.50 46.06
N GLN A 287 -19.98 47.41 45.55
CA GLN A 287 -20.42 47.59 44.15
C GLN A 287 -19.57 48.60 43.34
N GLY A 288 -19.74 48.70 42.00
CA GLY A 288 -19.03 49.72 41.20
C GLY A 288 -19.51 50.16 39.80
N GLY A 289 -20.34 49.40 39.06
CA GLY A 289 -20.90 49.80 37.74
C GLY A 289 -19.95 49.68 36.52
N GLY A 290 -20.45 49.65 35.27
CA GLY A 290 -21.84 49.52 34.82
C GLY A 290 -22.07 49.77 33.31
N PHE A 291 -23.19 49.26 32.77
CA PHE A 291 -23.74 49.50 31.41
C PHE A 291 -22.93 48.87 30.22
N GLN A 292 -23.51 48.43 29.08
CA GLN A 292 -24.89 48.54 28.57
C GLN A 292 -25.30 47.41 27.58
N GLY A 293 -26.45 46.75 27.79
CA GLY A 293 -27.32 46.11 26.77
C GLY A 293 -26.81 44.88 25.97
N GLY A 294 -27.62 43.87 25.65
CA GLY A 294 -29.02 43.63 26.04
C GLY A 294 -29.82 42.80 25.02
N ALA A 295 -29.79 41.47 25.11
CA ALA A 295 -30.61 40.56 24.30
C ALA A 295 -31.91 40.13 25.02
N PRO A 296 -33.04 39.93 24.31
CA PRO A 296 -34.23 39.25 24.82
C PRO A 296 -34.35 37.79 24.33
N GLN A 297 -35.09 36.97 25.09
CA GLN A 297 -35.25 35.52 24.92
C GLN A 297 -36.75 35.13 24.81
N MET A 298 -37.04 33.84 24.58
CA MET A 298 -38.32 33.10 24.77
C MET A 298 -39.30 33.01 23.57
N GLY A 299 -39.75 31.77 23.27
CA GLY A 299 -41.00 31.51 22.53
C GLY A 299 -41.10 30.16 21.80
N ASN A 300 -41.77 29.16 22.39
CA ASN A 300 -42.28 27.93 21.74
C ASN A 300 -43.83 27.88 21.89
N PRO A 301 -44.57 27.02 21.15
CA PRO A 301 -44.46 26.57 19.76
C PRO A 301 -45.76 26.96 18.97
N PRO A 302 -46.16 26.33 17.83
CA PRO A 302 -46.97 25.10 17.90
C PRO A 302 -46.80 24.12 16.70
N GLU A 303 -47.61 23.06 16.67
CA GLU A 303 -47.58 21.96 15.69
C GLU A 303 -48.43 22.20 14.42
N ASN A 304 -48.19 21.32 13.42
CA ASN A 304 -49.18 20.72 12.50
C ASN A 304 -49.69 21.53 11.29
N ILE A 305 -49.27 21.11 10.08
CA ILE A 305 -50.04 21.13 8.82
C ILE A 305 -49.47 20.05 7.87
N GLN A 306 -50.32 19.44 7.05
CA GLN A 306 -49.99 18.27 6.22
C GLN A 306 -50.14 18.58 4.72
N MET A 307 -49.25 18.03 3.88
CA MET A 307 -49.29 18.13 2.41
C MET A 307 -49.85 16.82 1.78
N PRO A 308 -50.61 16.88 0.66
CA PRO A 308 -51.32 15.71 0.10
C PRO A 308 -50.60 14.97 -1.03
N GLN A 309 -51.00 13.71 -1.26
CA GLN A 309 -50.72 12.94 -2.49
C GLN A 309 -51.90 13.00 -3.48
N SER A 310 -51.64 12.77 -4.77
CA SER A 310 -52.64 12.38 -5.77
C SER A 310 -52.00 11.76 -7.01
N GLU A 311 -52.56 10.68 -7.55
CA GLU A 311 -52.07 9.96 -8.73
C GLU A 311 -52.94 10.14 -10.00
N ASN A 312 -52.38 9.65 -11.13
CA ASN A 312 -53.03 9.06 -12.32
C ASN A 312 -53.34 9.89 -13.60
N ASP A 313 -53.02 9.21 -14.72
CA ASP A 313 -53.69 9.12 -16.03
C ASP A 313 -53.29 9.96 -17.30
N LYS A 314 -52.59 9.27 -18.23
CA LYS A 314 -52.79 9.14 -19.70
C LYS A 314 -52.28 10.19 -20.73
N MET A 315 -51.22 9.78 -21.49
CA MET A 315 -51.06 9.59 -22.98
C MET A 315 -51.88 10.42 -24.00
N PRO A 316 -51.43 10.66 -25.28
CA PRO A 316 -50.63 9.74 -26.15
C PRO A 316 -49.56 10.37 -27.10
N ASP A 317 -49.10 9.59 -28.08
CA ASP A 317 -47.97 9.75 -29.02
C ASP A 317 -48.19 10.61 -30.30
N GLU A 318 -47.10 11.04 -30.98
CA GLU A 318 -46.71 10.60 -32.36
C GLU A 318 -45.64 11.50 -33.08
N PHE A 319 -44.68 10.85 -33.78
CA PHE A 319 -43.87 11.28 -34.98
C PHE A 319 -43.10 12.64 -35.02
N GLN A 320 -41.86 12.78 -35.52
CA GLN A 320 -41.08 12.04 -36.56
C GLN A 320 -39.56 11.89 -36.25
N PHE A 321 -38.85 11.14 -37.11
CA PHE A 321 -37.44 10.69 -37.03
C PHE A 321 -36.58 11.26 -38.19
N SER A 322 -35.25 11.39 -38.05
CA SER A 322 -34.25 11.16 -39.14
C SER A 322 -32.79 11.55 -38.79
N GLN A 323 -31.91 10.54 -38.65
CA GLN A 323 -30.45 10.52 -39.03
C GLN A 323 -29.46 11.53 -38.39
N ASN A 324 -28.19 11.20 -38.12
CA ASN A 324 -27.45 9.93 -38.14
C ASN A 324 -26.21 10.06 -37.22
N GLY A 325 -25.78 8.95 -36.61
CA GLY A 325 -24.56 8.81 -35.82
C GLY A 325 -24.55 7.43 -35.18
N GLU A 326 -23.50 6.64 -35.40
CA GLU A 326 -23.45 5.24 -35.01
C GLU A 326 -23.01 5.10 -33.54
N GLN A 327 -23.61 4.15 -32.82
CA GLN A 327 -23.30 3.89 -31.41
C GLN A 327 -21.98 3.11 -31.29
N SER A 328 -21.08 3.56 -30.42
CA SER A 328 -20.21 2.65 -29.67
C SER A 328 -21.08 1.80 -28.74
N GLU A 329 -20.75 0.53 -28.56
CA GLU A 329 -21.51 -0.37 -27.69
C GLU A 329 -21.33 0.05 -26.21
N ASP A 330 -22.42 0.05 -25.44
CA ASP A 330 -22.40 0.42 -24.03
C ASP A 330 -21.63 -0.65 -23.22
N ILE A 331 -20.57 -0.26 -22.50
CA ILE A 331 -19.83 -1.15 -21.61
C ILE A 331 -20.75 -1.58 -20.46
N ASP A 332 -20.94 -2.89 -20.29
CA ASP A 332 -21.82 -3.44 -19.24
C ASP A 332 -21.10 -3.47 -17.89
N PHE A 333 -21.31 -2.41 -17.11
CA PHE A 333 -20.81 -2.28 -15.73
C PHE A 333 -21.46 -3.25 -14.73
N SER A 334 -22.31 -4.21 -15.15
CA SER A 334 -22.90 -5.19 -14.22
C SER A 334 -21.97 -6.36 -13.82
N ASP A 335 -20.87 -6.60 -14.56
CA ASP A 335 -19.79 -7.49 -14.12
C ASP A 335 -18.82 -6.84 -13.11
N PHE A 336 -19.00 -5.55 -12.78
CA PHE A 336 -18.31 -4.91 -11.65
C PHE A 336 -18.86 -5.46 -10.32
N LYS A 337 -18.28 -6.59 -9.89
CA LYS A 337 -18.64 -7.34 -8.67
C LYS A 337 -18.20 -6.61 -7.39
N MET A 338 -18.80 -5.44 -7.14
CA MET A 338 -18.62 -4.64 -5.93
C MET A 338 -18.70 -5.53 -4.67
N GLY A 339 -17.72 -5.36 -3.77
CA GLY A 339 -17.52 -6.15 -2.55
C GLY A 339 -18.62 -5.99 -1.51
N ALA A 340 -19.79 -6.58 -1.78
CA ALA A 340 -20.97 -6.49 -0.93
C ALA A 340 -21.89 -7.73 -1.03
N ILE A 341 -21.31 -8.94 -1.06
CA ILE A 341 -22.00 -10.24 -0.81
C ILE A 341 -21.03 -11.43 -0.68
N GLY A 342 -19.80 -11.32 -1.21
CA GLY A 342 -18.66 -12.18 -0.85
C GLY A 342 -17.72 -11.47 0.13
N GLY A 343 -16.86 -12.24 0.82
CA GLY A 343 -15.80 -11.69 1.69
C GLY A 343 -14.54 -11.26 0.92
N SER A 344 -13.47 -11.00 1.67
CA SER A 344 -12.14 -10.57 1.21
C SER A 344 -11.40 -11.51 0.24
N GLY A 345 -11.88 -12.75 0.08
CA GLY A 345 -11.13 -13.82 -0.57
C GLY A 345 -9.82 -14.16 0.15
N GLY A 346 -9.72 -13.88 1.46
CA GLY A 346 -8.53 -14.09 2.27
C GLY A 346 -7.49 -12.97 2.22
N ALA A 347 -7.72 -11.90 1.45
CA ALA A 347 -6.77 -10.78 1.34
C ALA A 347 -6.60 -9.98 2.65
N ASP A 348 -7.56 -10.09 3.57
CA ASP A 348 -7.49 -9.58 4.95
C ASP A 348 -6.78 -10.53 5.93
N LEU A 349 -6.27 -11.67 5.46
CA LEU A 349 -5.60 -12.72 6.25
C LEU A 349 -6.45 -13.32 7.39
N ASN A 350 -7.75 -13.05 7.41
CA ASN A 350 -8.65 -13.61 8.42
C ASN A 350 -8.90 -15.10 8.13
N TYR A 351 -8.62 -15.97 9.11
CA TYR A 351 -9.07 -17.36 9.03
C TYR A 351 -10.61 -17.44 9.09
N THR A 352 -11.21 -18.11 8.11
CA THR A 352 -12.65 -18.24 7.95
C THR A 352 -13.10 -19.69 8.12
N ASP A 353 -12.58 -20.59 7.29
CA ASP A 353 -12.74 -22.04 7.42
C ASP A 353 -11.55 -22.83 6.80
N ASP A 354 -11.66 -24.17 6.77
CA ASP A 354 -10.67 -25.08 6.20
C ASP A 354 -10.81 -25.27 4.67
N ASP A 355 -11.70 -24.55 3.98
CA ASP A 355 -11.86 -24.65 2.52
C ASP A 355 -10.90 -23.71 1.80
N LEU A 356 -10.27 -24.18 0.72
CA LEU A 356 -9.29 -23.37 -0.01
C LEU A 356 -9.97 -22.32 -0.88
N ASP A 357 -11.19 -22.58 -1.34
CA ASP A 357 -11.93 -21.67 -2.21
C ASP A 357 -12.37 -20.38 -1.46
N SER A 358 -12.33 -20.39 -0.12
CA SER A 358 -12.56 -19.22 0.76
C SER A 358 -11.43 -18.16 0.68
N TYR A 359 -10.24 -18.56 0.24
CA TYR A 359 -9.01 -17.73 0.22
C TYR A 359 -8.52 -17.46 -1.21
N SER A 360 -9.44 -17.38 -2.19
CA SER A 360 -9.07 -17.33 -3.62
C SER A 360 -8.11 -16.18 -3.94
N THR A 361 -8.30 -14.99 -3.37
CA THR A 361 -7.47 -13.80 -3.65
C THR A 361 -6.01 -13.96 -3.23
N ILE A 362 -5.68 -14.88 -2.31
CA ILE A 362 -4.28 -15.25 -2.03
C ILE A 362 -3.70 -16.08 -3.19
N TRP A 363 -4.47 -17.05 -3.71
CA TRP A 363 -4.03 -17.94 -4.79
C TRP A 363 -4.06 -17.29 -6.17
N ASP A 364 -5.02 -16.39 -6.41
CA ASP A 364 -5.15 -15.56 -7.61
C ASP A 364 -3.99 -14.55 -7.71
N GLY A 365 -3.35 -14.22 -6.57
CA GLY A 365 -2.14 -13.40 -6.47
C GLY A 365 -0.84 -14.20 -6.35
N GLU A 366 -0.78 -15.46 -6.80
CA GLU A 366 0.43 -16.29 -6.73
C GLU A 366 1.59 -15.71 -7.57
N VAL A 367 2.74 -15.49 -6.92
CA VAL A 367 3.98 -14.97 -7.56
C VAL A 367 4.93 -16.12 -7.90
N THR A 368 5.07 -17.09 -6.98
CA THR A 368 5.87 -18.31 -7.16
C THR A 368 4.96 -19.53 -7.29
N SER A 369 5.16 -20.38 -8.30
CA SER A 369 4.33 -21.58 -8.56
C SER A 369 4.14 -22.49 -7.32
N SER A 370 2.94 -22.52 -6.74
CA SER A 370 2.61 -23.30 -5.55
C SER A 370 1.51 -24.35 -5.81
N GLY A 371 0.70 -24.70 -4.81
CA GLY A 371 -0.43 -25.60 -5.00
C GLY A 371 -1.13 -26.11 -3.73
N LYS A 372 -2.02 -27.09 -3.91
CA LYS A 372 -3.00 -27.54 -2.89
C LYS A 372 -2.44 -28.22 -1.63
N LYS A 373 -1.11 -28.25 -1.43
CA LYS A 373 -0.46 -28.59 -0.14
C LYS A 373 0.06 -27.36 0.58
N ASP A 374 0.36 -26.33 -0.17
CA ASP A 374 1.08 -25.12 0.18
C ASP A 374 0.06 -24.08 0.63
N HIS A 375 -1.02 -23.94 -0.16
CA HIS A 375 -2.26 -23.27 0.24
C HIS A 375 -2.82 -23.84 1.57
N LYS A 376 -2.63 -25.15 1.81
CA LYS A 376 -3.06 -25.79 3.06
C LYS A 376 -2.17 -25.46 4.25
N ARG A 377 -0.87 -25.24 4.05
CA ARG A 377 0.01 -24.74 5.11
C ARG A 377 -0.32 -23.29 5.45
N VAL A 378 -0.63 -22.46 4.45
CA VAL A 378 -1.13 -21.10 4.66
C VAL A 378 -2.41 -21.11 5.50
N VAL A 379 -3.45 -21.86 5.10
CA VAL A 379 -4.72 -21.93 5.86
C VAL A 379 -4.53 -22.55 7.26
N GLU A 380 -3.67 -23.56 7.40
CA GLU A 380 -3.30 -24.13 8.71
C GLU A 380 -2.58 -23.09 9.60
N ALA A 381 -1.72 -22.24 9.03
CA ALA A 381 -1.06 -21.16 9.73
C ALA A 381 -2.06 -20.06 10.15
N LEU A 382 -2.87 -19.52 9.23
CA LEU A 382 -3.91 -18.52 9.53
C LEU A 382 -4.83 -18.99 10.66
N LYS A 383 -5.21 -20.28 10.66
CA LYS A 383 -6.00 -20.91 11.72
C LYS A 383 -5.30 -20.84 13.08
N ASN A 384 -4.08 -21.38 13.18
CA ASN A 384 -3.33 -21.41 14.45
C ASN A 384 -2.98 -19.99 14.93
N ILE A 385 -2.82 -19.03 14.02
CA ILE A 385 -2.66 -17.60 14.33
C ILE A 385 -3.94 -17.05 14.96
N SER A 386 -5.11 -17.24 14.33
CA SER A 386 -6.41 -16.80 14.86
C SER A 386 -6.83 -17.48 16.17
N GLU A 387 -6.33 -18.69 16.44
CA GLU A 387 -6.53 -19.41 17.71
C GLU A 387 -5.46 -19.05 18.78
N GLY A 388 -4.47 -18.20 18.46
CA GLY A 388 -3.41 -17.77 19.37
C GLY A 388 -2.39 -18.87 19.74
N THR A 389 -2.31 -19.94 18.94
CA THR A 389 -1.57 -21.17 19.27
C THR A 389 -0.21 -21.23 18.58
N ASP A 390 0.86 -21.47 19.37
CA ASP A 390 2.23 -21.74 18.93
C ASP A 390 2.77 -20.75 17.86
N LEU A 391 2.44 -19.45 17.97
CA LEU A 391 2.62 -18.42 16.93
C LEU A 391 4.00 -18.40 16.24
N GLU A 392 5.11 -18.55 16.97
CA GLU A 392 6.48 -18.60 16.37
C GLU A 392 6.69 -19.73 15.35
N THR A 393 5.82 -20.76 15.37
CA THR A 393 5.79 -21.86 14.39
C THR A 393 5.11 -21.45 13.09
N TYR A 394 4.10 -20.59 13.17
CA TYR A 394 3.18 -20.27 12.09
C TYR A 394 3.33 -18.86 11.52
N MET A 395 4.07 -17.97 12.20
CA MET A 395 4.40 -16.63 11.70
C MET A 395 5.78 -16.16 12.17
N ASP A 396 6.40 -15.23 11.44
CA ASP A 396 7.63 -14.56 11.90
C ASP A 396 7.32 -13.40 12.85
N VAL A 397 7.13 -13.76 14.12
CA VAL A 397 6.84 -12.83 15.21
C VAL A 397 7.88 -11.71 15.33
N ASP A 398 9.16 -11.91 14.99
CA ASP A 398 10.15 -10.83 15.04
C ASP A 398 9.93 -9.81 13.91
N ASN A 399 9.89 -10.30 12.67
CA ASN A 399 9.72 -9.44 11.50
C ASN A 399 8.35 -8.76 11.47
N ILE A 400 7.29 -9.46 11.88
CA ILE A 400 5.93 -8.92 11.90
C ILE A 400 5.76 -7.84 12.97
N LEU A 401 6.32 -7.99 14.18
CA LEU A 401 6.23 -6.92 15.20
C LEU A 401 7.01 -5.66 14.78
N LYS A 402 8.15 -5.81 14.08
CA LYS A 402 8.86 -4.68 13.45
C LYS A 402 8.04 -4.07 12.31
N TYR A 403 7.43 -4.90 11.46
CA TYR A 403 6.57 -4.46 10.35
C TYR A 403 5.40 -3.61 10.88
N MET A 404 4.70 -4.11 11.91
CA MET A 404 3.61 -3.42 12.59
C MET A 404 4.07 -2.06 13.14
N ALA A 405 5.28 -1.97 13.71
CA ALA A 405 5.80 -0.72 14.27
C ALA A 405 5.98 0.37 13.21
N VAL A 406 6.56 0.05 12.05
CA VAL A 406 6.65 1.03 10.93
C VAL A 406 5.26 1.32 10.36
N HIS A 407 4.47 0.29 10.03
CA HIS A 407 3.15 0.42 9.41
C HIS A 407 2.22 1.35 10.22
N THR A 408 2.17 1.12 11.53
CA THR A 408 1.38 1.92 12.48
C THR A 408 1.97 3.31 12.66
N PHE A 409 3.30 3.46 12.68
CA PHE A 409 3.92 4.78 12.74
C PHE A 409 3.53 5.63 11.52
N VAL A 410 3.60 5.06 10.31
CA VAL A 410 3.39 5.80 9.05
C VAL A 410 1.93 5.96 8.63
N VAL A 411 0.99 5.25 9.24
CA VAL A 411 -0.47 5.35 8.99
C VAL A 411 -0.80 5.16 7.50
N ASN A 412 -0.61 3.93 7.00
CA ASN A 412 -0.94 3.55 5.61
C ASN A 412 -2.34 2.93 5.50
N ASP A 413 -3.36 3.78 5.39
CA ASP A 413 -4.76 3.42 5.13
C ASP A 413 -4.99 2.78 3.73
N ASP A 414 -3.98 2.70 2.85
CA ASP A 414 -4.03 1.99 1.55
C ASP A 414 -3.31 0.64 1.60
N SER A 415 -3.50 -0.12 2.70
CA SER A 415 -2.88 -1.43 2.91
C SER A 415 -3.70 -2.29 3.91
N LEU A 416 -3.07 -3.09 4.78
CA LEU A 416 -3.73 -3.98 5.75
C LEU A 416 -4.49 -3.28 6.90
N SER A 417 -4.29 -1.98 7.13
CA SER A 417 -5.20 -1.17 7.97
C SER A 417 -6.43 -0.65 7.21
N GLY A 418 -6.40 -0.67 5.87
CA GLY A 418 -7.45 -0.17 5.00
C GLY A 418 -8.49 -1.21 4.58
N THR A 419 -9.72 -0.77 4.26
CA THR A 419 -10.84 -1.66 3.89
C THR A 419 -10.62 -2.52 2.65
N MET A 420 -9.55 -2.25 1.90
CA MET A 420 -9.22 -2.93 0.65
C MET A 420 -8.23 -4.09 0.86
N ALA A 421 -7.48 -4.15 1.97
CA ALA A 421 -6.58 -5.24 2.34
C ALA A 421 -5.66 -5.73 1.19
N HIS A 422 -4.78 -4.86 0.72
CA HIS A 422 -3.83 -5.07 -0.38
C HIS A 422 -2.49 -4.39 -0.05
N ASN A 423 -1.61 -4.16 -1.03
CA ASN A 423 -0.32 -3.48 -0.84
C ASN A 423 0.54 -4.14 0.26
N TYR A 424 0.65 -5.47 0.18
CA TYR A 424 1.62 -6.29 0.89
C TYR A 424 1.90 -7.56 0.06
N TYR A 425 2.97 -8.26 0.39
CA TYR A 425 3.16 -9.65 -0.04
C TYR A 425 3.10 -10.58 1.18
N LEU A 426 2.52 -11.76 0.98
CA LEU A 426 2.52 -12.87 1.94
C LEU A 426 3.60 -13.88 1.53
N TYR A 427 4.57 -14.13 2.41
CA TYR A 427 5.53 -15.22 2.26
C TYR A 427 5.13 -16.41 3.14
N GLU A 428 5.34 -17.64 2.65
CA GLU A 428 5.16 -18.89 3.40
C GLU A 428 6.36 -19.82 3.24
N TYR A 429 6.94 -20.27 4.36
CA TYR A 429 7.94 -21.35 4.34
C TYR A 429 7.71 -22.37 5.47
N ASN A 430 7.50 -23.63 5.08
CA ASN A 430 7.20 -24.76 5.98
C ASN A 430 6.00 -24.55 6.94
N GLY A 431 5.06 -23.67 6.60
CA GLY A 431 3.92 -23.28 7.42
C GLY A 431 4.15 -22.05 8.29
N LYS A 432 5.31 -21.39 8.20
CA LYS A 432 5.58 -20.10 8.82
C LYS A 432 5.30 -18.97 7.81
N LEU A 433 4.43 -18.03 8.19
CA LEU A 433 4.06 -16.87 7.38
C LEU A 433 4.91 -15.63 7.71
N ASN A 434 5.08 -14.75 6.73
CA ASN A 434 5.66 -13.41 6.94
C ASN A 434 4.95 -12.37 6.04
N ILE A 435 4.95 -11.11 6.47
CA ILE A 435 4.35 -9.98 5.74
C ILE A 435 5.47 -9.06 5.27
N LEU A 436 5.45 -8.74 3.97
CA LEU A 436 6.45 -7.88 3.32
C LEU A 436 5.75 -6.60 2.83
N PRO A 437 6.29 -5.40 3.12
CA PRO A 437 5.66 -4.13 2.74
C PRO A 437 5.72 -3.89 1.22
N TRP A 438 4.65 -3.30 0.67
CA TRP A 438 4.56 -2.82 -0.71
C TRP A 438 3.72 -1.53 -0.82
N ASP A 439 3.97 -0.69 -1.84
CA ASP A 439 3.25 0.57 -2.17
C ASP A 439 2.94 1.47 -0.94
N TYR A 440 3.91 2.29 -0.52
CA TYR A 440 3.78 3.19 0.65
C TYR A 440 3.68 4.68 0.28
N ASN A 441 3.37 5.01 -0.99
CA ASN A 441 3.18 6.38 -1.48
C ASN A 441 1.98 7.12 -0.85
N LEU A 442 0.96 6.41 -0.36
CA LEU A 442 -0.22 6.98 0.31
C LEU A 442 -0.12 7.03 1.85
N SER A 443 1.06 6.74 2.41
CA SER A 443 1.36 6.90 3.84
C SER A 443 1.11 8.33 4.35
N PHE A 444 1.04 8.47 5.67
CA PHE A 444 0.82 9.72 6.41
C PHE A 444 -0.50 10.41 6.05
N GLY A 445 -1.56 9.60 5.84
CA GLY A 445 -2.88 10.09 5.45
C GLY A 445 -3.00 10.57 4.00
N GLY A 446 -2.16 10.04 3.10
CA GLY A 446 -2.32 10.24 1.66
C GLY A 446 -3.57 9.56 1.08
N MET A 447 -4.11 8.55 1.75
CA MET A 447 -5.38 7.91 1.38
C MET A 447 -6.58 8.61 2.04
N SER A 448 -7.42 9.27 1.24
CA SER A 448 -8.60 10.01 1.72
C SER A 448 -9.89 9.22 1.51
N MET A 449 -10.19 8.33 2.45
CA MET A 449 -11.46 7.60 2.52
C MET A 449 -12.54 8.47 3.16
N GLY A 450 -13.45 9.00 2.33
CA GLY A 450 -14.55 9.86 2.80
C GLY A 450 -15.34 9.21 3.95
N GLY A 451 -15.42 9.91 5.09
CA GLY A 451 -15.74 9.36 6.43
C GLY A 451 -17.04 8.58 6.59
N GLY A 452 -17.05 7.36 6.09
CA GLY A 452 -18.17 6.41 6.10
C GLY A 452 -17.81 5.00 5.59
N MET A 453 -16.60 4.78 5.07
CA MET A 453 -16.07 3.48 4.66
C MET A 453 -14.67 3.22 5.24
N GLY A 454 -14.62 3.00 6.56
CA GLY A 454 -13.55 2.29 7.27
C GLY A 454 -12.15 2.92 7.39
N GLY A 455 -11.72 3.82 6.51
CA GLY A 455 -10.47 4.56 6.72
C GLY A 455 -10.55 5.44 7.97
N GLN A 456 -9.57 5.31 8.86
CA GLN A 456 -9.63 5.87 10.22
C GLN A 456 -9.29 7.38 10.23
N SER A 457 -8.43 7.79 9.28
CA SER A 457 -7.83 9.13 9.13
C SER A 457 -8.84 10.27 8.89
N SER A 458 -9.51 10.70 9.96
CA SER A 458 -10.50 11.79 9.96
C SER A 458 -9.86 13.20 9.93
N GLY A 459 -8.88 13.40 9.05
CA GLY A 459 -8.02 14.60 8.97
C GLY A 459 -6.77 14.54 9.85
N ALA A 460 -5.95 15.59 9.80
CA ALA A 460 -4.57 15.58 10.34
C ALA A 460 -4.46 15.22 11.83
N THR A 461 -5.35 15.73 12.69
CA THR A 461 -5.39 15.37 14.11
C THR A 461 -5.59 13.86 14.32
N SER A 462 -6.29 13.18 13.41
CA SER A 462 -6.48 11.73 13.44
C SER A 462 -5.17 11.02 13.06
N VAL A 463 -4.57 11.38 11.91
CA VAL A 463 -3.32 10.76 11.41
C VAL A 463 -2.16 10.93 12.40
N ILE A 464 -2.00 12.11 12.98
CA ILE A 464 -0.95 12.37 13.97
C ILE A 464 -1.12 11.47 15.21
N ASN A 465 -2.36 11.30 15.68
CA ASN A 465 -2.65 10.58 16.91
C ASN A 465 -3.09 9.13 16.71
N ASP A 466 -3.01 8.58 15.50
CA ASP A 466 -3.51 7.24 15.18
C ASP A 466 -3.04 6.15 16.17
N ALA A 467 -3.93 5.22 16.49
CA ALA A 467 -3.91 4.49 17.76
C ALA A 467 -2.98 3.27 17.75
N ILE A 468 -1.87 3.33 18.51
CA ILE A 468 -0.83 2.30 18.46
C ILE A 468 -1.26 0.92 18.94
N ASP A 469 -2.28 0.82 19.80
CA ASP A 469 -2.77 -0.45 20.35
C ASP A 469 -4.02 -1.00 19.61
N THR A 470 -4.57 -0.25 18.64
CA THR A 470 -5.68 -0.71 17.78
C THR A 470 -5.48 -0.43 16.26
N PRO A 471 -4.28 -0.63 15.66
CA PRO A 471 -3.94 -0.12 14.32
C PRO A 471 -4.53 -0.89 13.12
N PHE A 472 -5.07 -2.10 13.32
CA PHE A 472 -5.58 -2.96 12.24
C PHE A 472 -7.09 -3.21 12.38
N SER A 473 -7.90 -2.17 12.21
CA SER A 473 -9.36 -2.24 12.49
C SER A 473 -10.17 -3.11 11.52
N ILE A 474 -9.56 -3.63 10.45
CA ILE A 474 -10.18 -4.46 9.41
C ILE A 474 -9.76 -5.93 9.42
N THR A 475 -8.74 -6.32 10.21
CA THR A 475 -8.23 -7.70 10.29
C THR A 475 -7.86 -8.13 11.69
N ASN A 476 -8.25 -9.35 12.06
CA ASN A 476 -7.94 -9.99 13.34
C ASN A 476 -6.60 -10.75 13.31
N PHE A 477 -5.85 -10.73 12.19
CA PHE A 477 -4.57 -11.45 12.03
C PHE A 477 -3.51 -11.06 13.07
N PHE A 478 -3.55 -9.80 13.54
CA PHE A 478 -2.59 -9.26 14.51
C PHE A 478 -3.08 -9.33 15.97
N ASP A 479 -4.35 -9.70 16.22
CA ASP A 479 -4.95 -9.71 17.57
C ASP A 479 -4.14 -10.54 18.56
N ALA A 480 -3.75 -11.76 18.17
CA ALA A 480 -3.00 -12.69 19.02
C ALA A 480 -1.57 -12.22 19.36
N LEU A 481 -1.05 -11.20 18.67
CA LEU A 481 0.18 -10.50 19.03
C LEU A 481 -0.11 -9.37 20.03
N LEU A 482 -1.16 -8.58 19.79
CA LEU A 482 -1.53 -7.44 20.64
C LEU A 482 -2.13 -7.86 21.99
N GLU A 483 -2.86 -8.98 22.06
CA GLU A 483 -3.38 -9.58 23.31
C GLU A 483 -2.28 -10.22 24.18
N ASN A 484 -1.08 -10.44 23.64
CA ASN A 484 0.02 -11.10 24.35
C ASN A 484 0.97 -10.06 24.98
N GLU A 485 1.02 -10.00 26.31
CA GLU A 485 1.85 -9.06 27.09
C GLU A 485 3.34 -9.04 26.67
N GLU A 486 3.91 -10.16 26.21
CA GLU A 486 5.32 -10.23 25.79
C GLU A 486 5.55 -9.69 24.35
N TYR A 487 4.61 -9.95 23.44
CA TYR A 487 4.69 -9.49 22.06
C TYR A 487 4.27 -8.01 21.92
N LEU A 488 3.23 -7.58 22.63
CA LEU A 488 2.82 -6.17 22.72
C LEU A 488 3.97 -5.31 23.27
N ALA A 489 4.62 -5.73 24.36
CA ALA A 489 5.76 -5.01 24.92
C ALA A 489 6.94 -4.91 23.93
N LYS A 490 7.20 -5.97 23.16
CA LYS A 490 8.27 -5.98 22.13
C LYS A 490 7.93 -5.07 20.93
N TYR A 491 6.68 -5.01 20.51
CA TYR A 491 6.19 -4.05 19.52
C TYR A 491 6.30 -2.61 20.01
N HIS A 492 5.97 -2.35 21.29
CA HIS A 492 6.23 -1.07 21.94
C HIS A 492 7.71 -0.71 22.02
N GLU A 493 8.62 -1.68 22.22
CA GLU A 493 10.07 -1.46 22.13
C GLU A 493 10.49 -1.00 20.72
N TYR A 494 9.91 -1.56 19.65
CA TYR A 494 10.18 -1.13 18.27
C TYR A 494 9.57 0.24 17.90
N LEU A 495 8.36 0.56 18.38
CA LEU A 495 7.81 1.92 18.26
C LEU A 495 8.69 2.94 19.00
N ASN A 496 9.17 2.60 20.19
CA ASN A 496 10.11 3.42 20.94
C ASN A 496 11.48 3.55 20.23
N GLU A 497 11.96 2.50 19.55
CA GLU A 497 13.17 2.54 18.71
C GLU A 497 13.01 3.58 17.58
N LEU A 498 11.89 3.55 16.85
CA LEU A 498 11.57 4.53 15.80
C LEU A 498 11.49 5.96 16.35
N VAL A 499 10.76 6.18 17.44
CA VAL A 499 10.60 7.52 18.01
C VAL A 499 11.90 8.06 18.62
N GLU A 500 12.50 7.34 19.56
CA GLU A 500 13.63 7.88 20.35
C GLU A 500 14.97 7.85 19.63
N LYS A 501 15.18 6.92 18.69
CA LYS A 501 16.47 6.77 18.00
C LYS A 501 16.41 7.24 16.54
N TYR A 502 15.38 6.87 15.78
CA TYR A 502 15.29 7.27 14.38
C TYR A 502 14.83 8.73 14.24
N VAL A 503 13.65 9.09 14.78
CA VAL A 503 13.11 10.46 14.72
C VAL A 503 13.88 11.40 15.65
N ASN A 504 13.72 11.25 16.97
CA ASN A 504 14.31 12.16 17.98
C ASN A 504 15.84 12.07 18.06
N GLY A 505 16.42 10.91 17.73
CA GLY A 505 17.87 10.70 17.67
C GLY A 505 18.54 11.31 16.43
N GLY A 506 17.75 11.73 15.43
CA GLY A 506 18.21 12.48 14.26
C GLY A 506 18.74 11.62 13.10
N GLU A 507 18.38 10.35 13.02
CA GLU A 507 18.57 9.57 11.78
C GLU A 507 17.60 10.05 10.70
N PHE A 508 16.33 10.30 11.05
CA PHE A 508 15.34 10.91 10.16
C PHE A 508 15.83 12.24 9.56
N GLN A 509 16.47 13.11 10.36
CA GLN A 509 17.06 14.36 9.86
C GLN A 509 18.14 14.10 8.80
N LYS A 510 18.98 13.07 8.97
CA LYS A 510 20.00 12.70 7.99
C LYS A 510 19.39 12.14 6.72
N THR A 511 18.37 11.28 6.85
CA THR A 511 17.63 10.73 5.70
C THR A 511 16.92 11.83 4.93
N TYR A 512 16.26 12.78 5.61
CA TYR A 512 15.67 13.97 4.99
C TYR A 512 16.73 14.83 4.27
N GLU A 513 17.82 15.21 4.94
CA GLU A 513 18.91 16.00 4.35
C GLU A 513 19.58 15.28 3.16
N ARG A 514 19.79 13.95 3.25
CA ARG A 514 20.34 13.11 2.18
C ARG A 514 19.44 13.16 0.95
N ILE A 515 18.16 12.84 1.11
CA ILE A 515 17.20 12.75 0.01
C ILE A 515 17.01 14.13 -0.65
N ARG A 516 16.80 15.20 0.14
CA ARG A 516 16.77 16.59 -0.37
C ARG A 516 18.01 16.93 -1.20
N SER A 517 19.20 16.58 -0.71
CA SER A 517 20.47 16.83 -1.42
C SER A 517 20.64 16.04 -2.73
N GLN A 518 19.83 15.01 -2.95
CA GLN A 518 19.85 14.16 -4.14
C GLN A 518 18.77 14.55 -5.16
N ILE A 519 17.56 14.88 -4.71
CA ILE A 519 16.40 15.02 -5.61
C ILE A 519 15.94 16.45 -5.86
N ASP A 520 16.27 17.45 -5.03
CA ASP A 520 15.78 18.83 -5.19
C ASP A 520 16.10 19.40 -6.60
N GLU A 521 17.34 19.23 -7.09
CA GLU A 521 17.74 19.67 -8.44
C GLU A 521 17.08 18.81 -9.53
N LEU A 522 16.89 17.50 -9.29
CA LEU A 522 16.28 16.59 -10.26
C LEU A 522 14.79 16.83 -10.44
N VAL A 523 14.06 17.16 -9.37
CA VAL A 523 12.63 17.55 -9.40
C VAL A 523 12.47 18.92 -10.07
N ALA A 524 13.35 19.88 -9.77
CA ALA A 524 13.33 21.19 -10.42
C ALA A 524 13.65 21.15 -11.93
N GLU A 525 14.37 20.12 -12.40
CA GLU A 525 14.65 19.88 -13.83
C GLU A 525 13.71 18.86 -14.50
N ASP A 526 12.83 18.16 -13.77
CA ASP A 526 12.01 17.06 -14.31
C ASP A 526 10.97 17.57 -15.33
N PRO A 527 11.04 17.15 -16.61
CA PRO A 527 10.14 17.63 -17.66
C PRO A 527 8.73 17.02 -17.62
N THR A 528 8.48 16.04 -16.74
CA THR A 528 7.25 15.24 -16.66
C THR A 528 6.52 15.31 -15.31
N ALA A 529 7.08 16.00 -14.32
CA ALA A 529 6.59 15.99 -12.94
C ALA A 529 5.09 16.30 -12.79
N PHE A 530 4.40 15.54 -11.92
CA PHE A 530 2.98 15.72 -11.61
C PHE A 530 2.67 17.01 -10.82
N TYR A 531 3.69 17.59 -10.17
CA TYR A 531 3.60 18.73 -9.27
C TYR A 531 4.69 19.75 -9.62
N SER A 532 4.45 21.03 -9.36
CA SER A 532 5.50 22.06 -9.48
C SER A 532 6.54 21.95 -8.37
N TYR A 533 7.74 22.49 -8.60
CA TYR A 533 8.80 22.52 -7.60
C TYR A 533 8.37 23.30 -6.33
N GLU A 534 7.56 24.35 -6.47
CA GLU A 534 6.97 25.07 -5.33
C GLU A 534 5.93 24.23 -4.53
N GLU A 535 5.23 23.30 -5.17
CA GLU A 535 4.34 22.34 -4.49
C GLU A 535 5.15 21.25 -3.79
N TYR A 536 6.19 20.72 -4.44
CA TYR A 536 7.15 19.78 -3.85
C TYR A 536 7.82 20.35 -2.58
N GLU A 537 8.36 21.57 -2.64
CA GLU A 537 8.99 22.23 -1.48
C GLU A 537 8.00 22.40 -0.30
N ALA A 538 6.72 22.67 -0.59
CA ALA A 538 5.69 22.73 0.45
C ALA A 538 5.32 21.34 1.01
N ALA A 539 5.30 20.33 0.15
CA ALA A 539 4.98 18.94 0.49
C ALA A 539 6.03 18.32 1.42
N VAL A 540 7.32 18.52 1.14
CA VAL A 540 8.42 17.90 1.92
C VAL A 540 8.59 18.52 3.31
N GLU A 541 8.37 19.83 3.44
CA GLU A 541 8.35 20.50 4.75
C GLU A 541 7.11 20.08 5.57
N MET A 542 5.96 19.88 4.93
CA MET A 542 4.75 19.33 5.57
C MET A 542 4.98 17.88 6.05
N LEU A 543 5.64 17.04 5.24
CA LEU A 543 6.01 15.67 5.62
C LEU A 543 6.94 15.66 6.84
N TYR A 544 7.91 16.58 6.86
CA TYR A 544 8.80 16.75 8.00
C TYR A 544 8.04 17.14 9.27
N GLU A 545 7.09 18.08 9.20
CA GLU A 545 6.26 18.47 10.35
C GLU A 545 5.36 17.32 10.83
N VAL A 546 4.69 16.60 9.91
CA VAL A 546 3.83 15.45 10.22
C VAL A 546 4.59 14.32 10.91
N ILE A 547 5.79 13.95 10.43
CA ILE A 547 6.60 12.88 11.04
C ILE A 547 7.04 13.25 12.47
N ASN A 548 7.40 14.52 12.72
CA ASN A 548 7.76 14.96 14.06
C ASN A 548 6.55 14.97 15.02
N LEU A 549 5.39 15.44 14.58
CA LEU A 549 4.15 15.43 15.38
C LEU A 549 3.66 14.00 15.65
N ARG A 550 3.80 13.09 14.68
CA ARG A 550 3.54 11.65 14.84
C ARG A 550 4.48 11.02 15.87
N GLY A 551 5.76 11.40 15.86
CA GLY A 551 6.75 11.04 16.88
C GLY A 551 6.35 11.50 18.29
N GLU A 552 5.91 12.76 18.44
CA GLU A 552 5.41 13.28 19.73
C GLU A 552 4.18 12.50 20.21
N SER A 553 3.22 12.20 19.34
CA SER A 553 2.02 11.45 19.73
C SER A 553 2.32 10.00 20.11
N VAL A 554 3.13 9.28 19.31
CA VAL A 554 3.52 7.90 19.62
C VAL A 554 4.31 7.83 20.93
N SER A 555 5.18 8.81 21.21
CA SER A 555 5.84 8.94 22.52
C SER A 555 4.84 9.07 23.68
N GLY A 556 3.82 9.91 23.52
CA GLY A 556 2.77 10.11 24.53
C GLY A 556 1.83 8.91 24.70
N GLN A 557 1.62 8.12 23.64
CA GLN A 557 0.87 6.87 23.71
C GLN A 557 1.66 5.78 24.45
N LEU A 558 2.96 5.67 24.19
CA LEU A 558 3.86 4.73 24.88
C LEU A 558 4.07 5.06 26.37
N ASP A 559 4.08 6.34 26.77
CA ASP A 559 4.21 6.76 28.18
C ASP A 559 2.88 6.88 28.95
N GLY A 560 1.76 6.77 28.23
CA GLY A 560 0.40 6.82 28.77
C GLY A 560 -0.14 8.22 29.08
N THR A 561 0.48 9.29 28.55
CA THR A 561 -0.09 10.65 28.59
C THR A 561 -1.14 10.89 27.49
N ILE A 562 -1.09 10.12 26.41
CA ILE A 562 -2.09 10.07 25.33
C ILE A 562 -2.72 8.67 25.32
N PRO A 563 -4.04 8.50 25.10
CA PRO A 563 -4.63 7.17 25.02
C PRO A 563 -4.13 6.41 23.77
N SER A 564 -3.63 5.18 23.96
CA SER A 564 -3.07 4.34 22.90
C SER A 564 -4.08 3.60 22.02
N THR A 565 -5.37 3.63 22.38
CA THR A 565 -6.47 2.94 21.68
C THR A 565 -7.53 3.92 21.20
N ASP A 566 -8.19 3.63 20.08
CA ASP A 566 -9.21 4.49 19.49
C ASP A 566 -10.35 4.82 20.48
N ASP A 567 -10.82 3.83 21.24
CA ASP A 567 -11.87 4.03 22.24
C ASP A 567 -11.38 4.83 23.46
N GLY A 568 -10.08 4.78 23.76
CA GLY A 568 -9.44 5.69 24.70
C GLY A 568 -9.46 7.14 24.20
N GLN A 569 -9.07 7.37 22.94
CA GLN A 569 -9.02 8.73 22.35
C GLN A 569 -10.41 9.32 22.12
N LYS A 570 -11.41 8.49 21.78
CA LYS A 570 -12.83 8.87 21.74
C LYS A 570 -13.38 9.25 23.13
N ALA A 571 -12.84 8.66 24.21
CA ALA A 571 -13.25 8.92 25.58
C ALA A 571 -12.55 10.15 26.19
N ASP A 572 -11.27 10.37 25.91
CA ASP A 572 -10.54 11.59 26.28
C ASP A 572 -9.63 12.07 25.13
N SER A 573 -10.15 13.01 24.35
CA SER A 573 -9.41 13.68 23.28
C SER A 573 -8.64 14.92 23.76
N SER A 574 -8.58 15.19 25.07
CA SER A 574 -8.02 16.44 25.60
C SER A 574 -6.49 16.49 25.71
N THR A 575 -5.80 15.35 25.52
CA THR A 575 -4.34 15.26 25.46
C THR A 575 -3.77 14.99 24.06
N LEU A 576 -4.63 14.83 23.04
CA LEU A 576 -4.20 14.62 21.65
C LEU A 576 -3.42 15.82 21.12
N ILE A 577 -2.42 15.56 20.27
CA ILE A 577 -1.64 16.58 19.57
C ILE A 577 -2.54 17.30 18.55
N ASP A 578 -2.61 18.63 18.62
CA ASP A 578 -3.51 19.45 17.80
C ASP A 578 -3.01 19.61 16.36
N GLY A 579 -3.44 18.68 15.49
CA GLY A 579 -3.19 18.72 14.05
C GLY A 579 -3.96 19.79 13.26
N SER A 580 -4.72 20.70 13.88
CA SER A 580 -5.60 21.63 13.13
C SER A 580 -4.88 22.71 12.31
N GLY A 581 -3.55 22.79 12.38
CA GLY A 581 -2.71 23.59 11.49
C GLY A 581 -2.13 22.85 10.28
N ILE A 582 -2.34 21.52 10.18
CA ILE A 582 -1.70 20.63 9.21
C ILE A 582 -2.66 20.31 8.07
N GLU A 583 -2.21 20.57 6.84
CA GLU A 583 -2.99 20.39 5.60
C GLU A 583 -2.41 19.21 4.81
N LEU A 584 -2.82 17.97 5.15
CA LEU A 584 -2.25 16.73 4.58
C LEU A 584 -2.28 16.68 3.04
N SER A 585 -3.27 17.31 2.42
CA SER A 585 -3.44 17.39 0.96
C SER A 585 -2.27 18.08 0.25
N VAL A 586 -1.49 18.90 0.97
CA VAL A 586 -0.23 19.50 0.46
C VAL A 586 0.81 18.42 0.14
N MET A 587 0.79 17.27 0.83
CA MET A 587 1.68 16.13 0.55
C MET A 587 1.23 15.27 -0.64
N GLY A 588 0.14 15.63 -1.31
CA GLY A 588 -0.52 14.78 -2.31
C GLY A 588 -1.36 13.68 -1.64
N SER A 589 -2.50 13.37 -2.26
CA SER A 589 -3.47 12.39 -1.76
C SER A 589 -4.32 11.77 -2.87
N MET A 590 -4.84 10.57 -2.64
CA MET A 590 -5.84 9.90 -3.47
C MET A 590 -7.23 9.94 -2.79
N SER A 591 -8.30 10.00 -3.57
CA SER A 591 -9.69 10.02 -3.07
C SER A 591 -10.53 8.97 -3.77
N MET A 592 -10.96 7.94 -3.04
CA MET A 592 -11.84 6.88 -3.56
C MET A 592 -13.32 7.28 -3.60
N GLY A 593 -13.67 8.52 -3.21
CA GLY A 593 -15.06 8.96 -2.98
C GLY A 593 -15.74 9.72 -4.13
N GLY A 594 -15.05 10.01 -5.23
CA GLY A 594 -15.51 10.94 -6.29
C GLY A 594 -15.95 10.26 -7.58
N GLY A 595 -17.25 10.20 -7.86
CA GLY A 595 -17.76 9.72 -9.15
C GLY A 595 -17.46 10.69 -10.30
N ALA A 596 -16.83 10.19 -11.37
CA ALA A 596 -16.60 10.81 -12.70
C ALA A 596 -16.80 12.34 -12.78
N GLY A 597 -15.88 13.11 -12.19
CA GLY A 597 -15.92 14.57 -12.18
C GLY A 597 -14.85 15.22 -11.31
N GLU A 598 -14.48 14.57 -10.20
CA GLU A 598 -13.35 14.94 -9.34
C GLU A 598 -12.29 13.83 -9.38
N GLY A 599 -11.62 13.69 -10.55
CA GLY A 599 -10.35 12.95 -10.61
C GLY A 599 -9.24 13.75 -9.90
N ILE A 600 -8.04 13.16 -9.78
CA ILE A 600 -6.86 13.93 -9.35
C ILE A 600 -6.65 15.07 -10.34
N GLY A 601 -6.96 16.29 -9.89
CA GLY A 601 -6.81 17.50 -10.68
C GLY A 601 -5.33 17.85 -10.79
N VAL A 602 -4.64 17.26 -11.77
CA VAL A 602 -3.24 17.54 -12.12
C VAL A 602 -3.04 19.08 -12.14
N PRO A 603 -2.21 19.66 -11.26
CA PRO A 603 -2.01 21.12 -11.18
C PRO A 603 -1.30 21.74 -12.40
N GLY A 604 -1.14 21.00 -13.50
CA GLY A 604 -0.42 21.35 -14.72
C GLY A 604 -1.25 22.02 -15.83
N GLY A 605 -2.55 22.24 -15.62
CA GLY A 605 -3.45 22.85 -16.60
C GLY A 605 -3.06 24.28 -16.99
N ARG A 606 -2.16 24.43 -17.97
CA ARG A 606 -1.64 25.72 -18.48
C ARG A 606 -2.77 26.69 -18.81
N GLY A 607 -3.02 27.64 -17.91
CA GLY A 607 -4.04 28.67 -18.10
C GLY A 607 -3.77 29.49 -19.35
N ASP A 608 -4.64 29.36 -20.36
CA ASP A 608 -4.57 30.13 -21.60
C ASP A 608 -4.47 31.63 -21.27
N GLY A 609 -3.63 32.34 -22.05
CA GLY A 609 -3.19 33.71 -21.80
C GLY A 609 -4.31 34.73 -22.00
N GLY A 610 -5.27 34.73 -21.07
CA GLY A 610 -6.51 35.51 -21.10
C GLY A 610 -6.26 36.95 -21.52
N GLN A 611 -6.71 37.29 -22.72
CA GLN A 611 -6.29 38.50 -23.46
C GLN A 611 -6.39 39.77 -22.60
N MET A 612 -5.24 40.28 -22.14
CA MET A 612 -5.17 41.55 -21.43
C MET A 612 -5.58 42.69 -22.35
N ARG A 613 -6.86 43.08 -22.25
CA ARG A 613 -7.42 44.29 -22.87
C ARG A 613 -6.52 45.49 -22.55
N ALA A 614 -5.92 46.07 -23.58
CA ALA A 614 -5.10 47.27 -23.46
C ALA A 614 -5.90 48.42 -22.80
N PRO A 615 -5.38 49.05 -21.72
CA PRO A 615 -5.99 50.25 -21.16
C PRO A 615 -5.82 51.42 -22.14
N GLY A 616 -6.92 51.94 -22.67
CA GLY A 616 -6.91 53.10 -23.56
C GLY A 616 -6.57 54.39 -22.82
N GLY A 617 -5.29 54.76 -22.76
CA GLY A 617 -4.80 56.00 -22.17
C GLY A 617 -4.14 56.91 -23.21
N SER A 618 -4.84 57.95 -23.65
CA SER A 618 -4.30 58.96 -24.58
C SER A 618 -3.33 59.91 -23.88
N VAL A 619 -2.14 60.12 -24.47
CA VAL A 619 -1.19 61.17 -24.07
C VAL A 619 -0.65 61.85 -25.33
N ASP A 620 -0.74 63.18 -25.38
CA ASP A 620 -0.40 63.97 -26.58
C ASP A 620 1.11 64.09 -26.85
N GLU A 621 1.51 63.99 -28.12
CA GLU A 621 2.85 64.41 -28.56
C GLU A 621 2.95 65.94 -28.61
N GLN A 622 3.90 66.52 -27.86
CA GLN A 622 4.39 67.89 -28.10
C GLN A 622 5.85 67.88 -28.54
N GLN A 623 6.07 67.75 -29.86
CA GLN A 623 7.36 68.05 -30.45
C GLN A 623 7.65 69.55 -30.43
N THR A 624 8.87 69.93 -30.04
CA THR A 624 9.41 71.29 -30.21
C THR A 624 10.52 71.26 -31.26
N GLY A 625 10.46 72.15 -32.25
CA GLY A 625 11.58 72.37 -33.19
C GLY A 625 12.72 73.18 -32.53
N VAL A 626 13.84 73.53 -33.17
CA VAL A 626 14.04 74.29 -34.44
C VAL A 626 15.58 74.58 -34.50
N PRO A 627 16.33 74.75 -35.63
CA PRO A 627 16.23 74.24 -37.02
C PRO A 627 17.58 73.86 -37.72
N GLY A 628 17.52 73.35 -38.96
CA GLY A 628 18.51 73.59 -40.04
C GLY A 628 19.74 72.65 -40.16
N GLY A 629 20.34 72.46 -41.35
CA GLY A 629 19.95 72.92 -42.70
C GLY A 629 20.98 72.60 -43.80
N SER A 630 20.54 72.62 -45.08
CA SER A 630 21.31 72.40 -46.35
C SER A 630 22.06 71.05 -46.51
N VAL A 631 21.78 70.15 -47.49
CA VAL A 631 21.59 70.23 -48.97
C VAL A 631 22.90 70.11 -49.77
N ASP A 632 23.16 68.90 -50.27
CA ASP A 632 23.68 68.51 -51.60
C ASP A 632 23.75 66.95 -51.63
N LYS A 633 23.42 66.23 -52.70
CA LYS A 633 22.89 66.64 -54.02
C LYS A 633 22.14 65.49 -54.70
#